data_AF-A0A4Y9IHD7-F1
#
_entry.id   AF-A0A4Y9IHD7-F1
#
_cell.length_a   1.000
_cell.length_b   1.000
_cell.length_c   1.000
_cell.angle_alpha   90.00
_cell.angle_beta   90.00
_cell.angle_gamma   90.00
#
_symmetry.space_group_name_H-M   'P 1'
#
loop_
_entity.id
_entity.type
_entity.pdbx_description
1 polymer ?
#
loop_
_entity_poly.entity_id
_entity_poly.type
_entity_poly.pdbx_seq_one_letter_code
_entity_poly.pdbx_strand_id
1 'polypeptide(L)'
;DVHKRQVPIGTVPIYQALEKVGGIAEDLTWAIFRDTLIEQAEQGVDYFTIHAGVRLAFIHLTAGRRTGIVSRGGSIMAKWCMAHHKESFLHEHFEDICDIMKAYDVSFSLGDGLRPGCASDANDEAQFAELRTLGELTQVAWKHDVQTMIEGPG
;
A
#
# COMPACT_ATOMS: atom_id res chain seq x y z
N ASP A 1 -4.32 -5.67 23.37
CA ASP A 1 -5.75 -5.91 23.26
C ASP A 1 -6.39 -4.70 22.60
N VAL A 2 -6.71 -4.82 21.30
CA VAL A 2 -7.26 -3.71 20.49
C VAL A 2 -8.58 -3.21 21.10
N HIS A 3 -9.33 -4.11 21.75
CA HIS A 3 -10.61 -3.84 22.39
C HIS A 3 -10.55 -2.93 23.63
N LYS A 4 -9.36 -2.54 24.11
CA LYS A 4 -9.20 -1.62 25.25
C LYS A 4 -8.93 -0.17 24.84
N ARG A 5 -8.95 0.14 23.55
CA ARG A 5 -8.51 1.45 23.03
C ARG A 5 -9.71 2.34 22.67
N GLN A 6 -9.56 3.63 22.95
CA GLN A 6 -10.57 4.66 22.66
C GLN A 6 -10.29 5.43 21.36
N VAL A 7 -9.28 5.02 20.59
CA VAL A 7 -8.83 5.69 19.36
C VAL A 7 -8.63 4.68 18.25
N PRO A 8 -8.82 5.07 16.97
CA PRO A 8 -8.57 4.21 15.82
C PRO A 8 -7.13 3.71 15.76
N ILE A 9 -6.94 2.50 15.25
CA ILE A 9 -5.67 1.82 15.06
C ILE A 9 -5.46 1.56 13.58
N GLY A 10 -4.35 2.09 13.07
CA GLY A 10 -3.89 1.81 11.72
C GLY A 10 -2.76 0.79 11.70
N THR A 11 -2.66 0.08 10.59
CA THR A 11 -1.52 -0.80 10.29
C THR A 11 -1.05 -0.64 8.85
N VAL A 12 0.10 -1.25 8.56
CA VAL A 12 0.58 -1.45 7.18
C VAL A 12 0.64 -2.96 6.95
N PRO A 13 -0.40 -3.61 6.39
CA PRO A 13 -0.51 -5.07 6.36
C PRO A 13 0.66 -5.79 5.69
N ILE A 14 1.35 -5.12 4.74
CA ILE A 14 2.49 -5.69 4.03
C ILE A 14 3.66 -6.02 4.98
N TYR A 15 3.76 -5.37 6.15
CA TYR A 15 4.83 -5.67 7.11
C TYR A 15 4.63 -7.03 7.75
N GLN A 16 3.41 -7.36 8.20
CA GLN A 16 3.13 -8.69 8.73
C GLN A 16 3.18 -9.75 7.63
N ALA A 17 2.68 -9.44 6.42
CA ALA A 17 2.78 -10.35 5.29
C ALA A 17 4.24 -10.68 4.95
N LEU A 18 5.15 -9.70 5.05
CA LEU A 18 6.59 -9.90 4.83
C LEU A 18 7.22 -10.80 5.91
N GLU A 19 6.83 -10.66 7.17
CA GLU A 19 7.29 -11.56 8.25
C GLU A 19 6.82 -13.01 8.02
N LYS A 20 5.61 -13.22 7.48
CA LYS A 20 5.08 -14.56 7.14
C LYS A 20 5.91 -15.28 6.07
N VAL A 21 6.69 -14.54 5.28
CA VAL A 21 7.62 -15.08 4.27
C VAL A 21 9.09 -14.90 4.66
N GLY A 22 9.39 -14.74 5.95
CA GLY A 22 10.76 -14.68 6.46
C GLY A 22 11.56 -13.47 5.99
N GLY A 23 10.90 -12.35 5.66
CA GLY A 23 11.59 -11.15 5.18
C GLY A 23 11.90 -11.14 3.69
N ILE A 24 11.53 -12.19 2.95
CA ILE A 24 11.83 -12.32 1.52
C ILE A 24 10.69 -11.69 0.72
N ALA A 25 10.90 -10.45 0.28
CA ALA A 25 9.86 -9.70 -0.44
C ALA A 25 9.36 -10.47 -1.67
N GLU A 26 10.23 -11.16 -2.40
CA GLU A 26 9.92 -11.94 -3.60
C GLU A 26 8.91 -13.07 -3.34
N ASP A 27 8.87 -13.61 -2.12
CA ASP A 27 7.99 -14.72 -1.76
C ASP A 27 6.58 -14.24 -1.36
N LEU A 28 6.34 -12.92 -1.32
CA LEU A 28 5.00 -12.37 -1.13
C LEU A 28 4.07 -12.82 -2.25
N THR A 29 2.85 -13.17 -1.88
CA THR A 29 1.77 -13.51 -2.80
C THR A 29 0.48 -12.87 -2.36
N TRP A 30 -0.47 -12.71 -3.29
CA TRP A 30 -1.82 -12.26 -2.99
C TRP A 30 -2.47 -13.09 -1.87
N ALA A 31 -2.33 -14.42 -1.88
CA ALA A 31 -2.92 -15.28 -0.85
C ALA A 31 -2.43 -14.94 0.56
N ILE A 32 -1.12 -14.75 0.74
CA ILE A 32 -0.53 -14.38 2.05
C ILE A 32 -1.00 -12.99 2.49
N PHE A 33 -1.07 -12.04 1.55
CA PHE A 33 -1.53 -10.69 1.85
C PHE A 33 -3.02 -10.66 2.20
N ARG A 34 -3.87 -11.34 1.42
CA ARG A 34 -5.31 -11.53 1.68
C ARG A 34 -5.55 -12.10 3.07
N ASP A 35 -4.88 -13.19 3.43
CA ASP A 35 -5.05 -13.82 4.74
C ASP A 35 -4.59 -12.89 5.87
N THR A 36 -3.59 -12.04 5.61
CA THR A 36 -3.14 -10.99 6.56
C THR A 36 -4.16 -9.87 6.73
N LEU A 37 -4.84 -9.44 5.66
CA LEU A 37 -5.92 -8.46 5.75
C LEU A 37 -7.07 -8.97 6.61
N ILE A 38 -7.52 -10.22 6.36
CA ILE A 38 -8.60 -10.84 7.11
C ILE A 38 -8.21 -10.97 8.59
N GLU A 39 -7.01 -11.47 8.88
CA GLU A 39 -6.52 -11.61 10.25
C GLU A 39 -6.52 -10.28 11.01
N GLN A 40 -6.05 -9.20 10.38
CA GLN A 40 -6.02 -7.88 11.02
C GLN A 40 -7.40 -7.23 11.14
N ALA A 41 -8.27 -7.44 10.15
CA ALA A 41 -9.65 -6.95 10.19
C ALA A 41 -10.44 -7.64 11.32
N GLU A 42 -10.28 -8.95 11.51
CA GLU A 42 -10.86 -9.70 12.63
C GLU A 42 -10.35 -9.22 14.01
N GLN A 43 -9.13 -8.68 14.06
CA GLN A 43 -8.57 -8.07 15.27
C GLN A 43 -9.10 -6.65 15.55
N GLY A 44 -9.88 -6.08 14.62
CA GLY A 44 -10.47 -4.74 14.75
C GLY A 44 -9.51 -3.61 14.39
N VAL A 45 -8.63 -3.79 13.41
CA VAL A 45 -7.88 -2.68 12.82
C VAL A 45 -8.83 -1.76 12.04
N ASP A 46 -8.77 -0.45 12.28
CA ASP A 46 -9.71 0.53 11.74
C ASP A 46 -9.32 1.03 10.34
N TYR A 47 -8.02 1.05 10.01
CA TYR A 47 -7.57 1.44 8.68
C TYR A 47 -6.27 0.75 8.25
N PHE A 48 -6.12 0.54 6.94
CA PHE A 48 -4.93 -0.05 6.34
C PHE A 48 -4.19 0.93 5.45
N THR A 49 -2.90 1.11 5.71
CA THR A 49 -1.98 1.72 4.74
C THR A 49 -1.62 0.69 3.67
N ILE A 50 -2.12 0.89 2.44
CA ILE A 50 -1.90 -0.01 1.30
C ILE A 50 -1.23 0.76 0.16
N HIS A 51 -0.06 0.28 -0.25
CA HIS A 51 0.80 0.92 -1.26
C HIS A 51 0.44 0.46 -2.69
N ALA A 52 -0.86 0.47 -3.02
CA ALA A 52 -1.36 0.04 -4.33
C ALA A 52 -1.06 1.03 -5.47
N GLY A 53 -0.55 2.23 -5.15
CA GLY A 53 -0.07 3.21 -6.11
C GLY A 53 1.35 2.95 -6.64
N VAL A 54 2.13 2.06 -6.00
CA VAL A 54 3.46 1.68 -6.47
C VAL A 54 3.33 0.69 -7.62
N ARG A 55 3.27 1.23 -8.84
CA ARG A 55 3.14 0.45 -10.07
C ARG A 55 4.49 0.14 -10.69
N LEU A 56 4.62 -1.01 -11.36
CA LEU A 56 5.85 -1.41 -12.08
C LEU A 56 6.33 -0.30 -13.03
N ALA A 57 5.37 0.32 -13.74
CA ALA A 57 5.64 1.40 -14.69
C ALA A 57 6.26 2.65 -14.04
N PHE A 58 6.17 2.85 -12.73
CA PHE A 58 6.65 4.07 -12.06
C PHE A 58 8.02 3.91 -11.39
N ILE A 59 8.47 2.67 -11.15
CA ILE A 59 9.71 2.41 -10.39
C ILE A 59 10.93 3.07 -11.05
N HIS A 60 11.01 3.02 -12.38
CA HIS A 60 12.13 3.61 -13.14
C HIS A 60 12.23 5.14 -12.97
N LEU A 61 11.13 5.83 -12.68
CA LEU A 61 11.10 7.27 -12.44
C LEU A 61 11.91 7.67 -11.19
N THR A 62 12.12 6.72 -10.26
CA THR A 62 12.89 6.96 -9.04
C THR A 62 14.40 6.79 -9.20
N ALA A 63 14.88 6.31 -10.35
CA ALA A 63 16.29 6.01 -10.57
C ALA A 63 17.21 7.25 -10.48
N GLY A 64 16.66 8.43 -10.77
CA GLY A 64 17.38 9.71 -10.69
C GLY A 64 17.30 10.41 -9.34
N ARG A 65 16.55 9.87 -8.37
CA ARG A 65 16.37 10.49 -7.05
C ARG A 65 17.65 10.45 -6.23
N ARG A 66 17.85 11.49 -5.41
CA ARG A 66 18.96 11.55 -4.45
C ARG A 66 18.79 10.53 -3.33
N THR A 67 17.56 10.29 -2.89
CA THR A 67 17.23 9.38 -1.78
C THR A 67 16.45 8.14 -2.20
N GLY A 68 16.15 7.99 -3.50
CA GLY A 68 15.45 6.82 -4.03
C GLY A 68 14.03 6.68 -3.48
N ILE A 69 13.66 5.44 -3.15
CA ILE A 69 12.39 5.08 -2.51
C ILE A 69 12.62 4.98 -1.00
N VAL A 70 12.07 5.92 -0.23
CA VAL A 70 12.22 5.95 1.24
C VAL A 70 11.04 5.32 2.00
N SER A 71 9.94 5.02 1.32
CA SER A 71 8.83 4.28 1.93
C SER A 71 9.23 2.83 2.15
N ARG A 72 9.12 2.33 3.39
CA ARG A 72 9.35 0.91 3.70
C ARG A 72 8.35 0.02 2.95
N GLY A 73 7.06 0.31 3.01
CA GLY A 73 6.05 -0.44 2.25
C GLY A 73 6.22 -0.29 0.74
N GLY A 74 6.53 0.91 0.27
CA GLY A 74 6.76 1.17 -1.15
C GLY A 74 7.99 0.44 -1.71
N SER A 75 9.10 0.41 -0.96
CA SER A 75 10.31 -0.32 -1.34
C SER A 75 10.14 -1.83 -1.37
N ILE A 76 9.34 -2.40 -0.45
CA ILE A 76 8.94 -3.82 -0.48
C ILE A 76 8.21 -4.13 -1.79
N MET A 77 7.22 -3.31 -2.14
CA MET A 77 6.45 -3.50 -3.38
C MET A 77 7.27 -3.28 -4.63
N ALA A 78 8.15 -2.27 -4.64
CA ALA A 78 9.07 -2.04 -5.76
C ALA A 78 10.01 -3.25 -5.97
N LYS A 79 10.57 -3.81 -4.89
CA LYS A 79 11.40 -5.01 -4.95
C LYS A 79 10.64 -6.20 -5.52
N TRP A 80 9.41 -6.45 -5.05
CA TRP A 80 8.57 -7.52 -5.57
C TRP A 80 8.27 -7.35 -7.06
N CYS A 81 7.83 -6.16 -7.49
CA CYS A 81 7.51 -5.88 -8.89
C CYS A 81 8.72 -6.08 -9.80
N MET A 82 9.91 -5.61 -9.39
CA MET A 82 11.14 -5.78 -10.17
C MET A 82 11.59 -7.24 -10.24
N ALA A 83 11.50 -7.99 -9.15
CA ALA A 83 11.92 -9.40 -9.10
C ALA A 83 11.07 -10.29 -10.01
N HIS A 84 9.76 -10.03 -10.05
CA HIS A 84 8.82 -10.80 -10.87
C HIS A 84 8.60 -10.22 -12.27
N HIS A 85 9.02 -8.97 -12.50
CA HIS A 85 8.68 -8.18 -13.67
C HIS A 85 7.18 -8.16 -13.95
N LYS A 86 6.39 -7.95 -12.89
CA LYS A 86 4.91 -7.93 -12.90
C LYS A 86 4.37 -6.67 -12.26
N GLU A 87 3.14 -6.31 -12.62
CA GLU A 87 2.41 -5.24 -11.96
C GLU A 87 2.13 -5.59 -10.49
N SER A 88 2.07 -4.57 -9.64
CA SER A 88 1.80 -4.73 -8.21
C SER A 88 0.54 -5.55 -7.97
N PHE A 89 0.66 -6.67 -7.25
CA PHE A 89 -0.51 -7.50 -6.91
C PHE A 89 -1.51 -6.72 -6.02
N LEU A 90 -1.07 -5.69 -5.30
CA LEU A 90 -1.97 -4.79 -4.55
C LEU A 90 -2.83 -3.95 -5.47
N HIS A 91 -2.30 -3.59 -6.64
CA HIS A 91 -3.01 -2.87 -7.68
C HIS A 91 -3.93 -3.80 -8.47
N GLU A 92 -3.44 -4.98 -8.86
CA GLU A 92 -4.22 -5.97 -9.63
C GLU A 92 -5.42 -6.53 -8.84
N HIS A 93 -5.27 -6.74 -7.53
CA HIS A 93 -6.32 -7.26 -6.65
C HIS A 93 -7.04 -6.16 -5.86
N PHE A 94 -7.02 -4.91 -6.32
CA PHE A 94 -7.56 -3.80 -5.54
C PHE A 94 -9.07 -3.93 -5.23
N GLU A 95 -9.87 -4.44 -6.17
CA GLU A 95 -11.30 -4.71 -5.94
C GLU A 95 -11.52 -5.83 -4.90
N ASP A 96 -10.70 -6.90 -4.94
CA ASP A 96 -10.76 -7.96 -3.92
C ASP A 96 -10.42 -7.43 -2.52
N ILE A 97 -9.46 -6.50 -2.44
CA ILE A 97 -9.12 -5.80 -1.19
C ILE A 97 -10.31 -4.96 -0.70
N CYS A 98 -11.00 -4.27 -1.60
CA CYS A 98 -12.20 -3.49 -1.27
C CYS A 98 -13.29 -4.38 -0.65
N ASP A 99 -13.54 -5.56 -1.24
CA ASP A 99 -14.56 -6.49 -0.73
C ASP A 99 -14.25 -6.99 0.68
N ILE A 100 -12.97 -7.28 0.97
CA ILE A 100 -12.52 -7.63 2.31
C ILE A 100 -12.75 -6.44 3.26
N MET A 101 -12.25 -5.26 2.93
CA MET A 101 -12.32 -4.10 3.81
C MET A 101 -13.76 -3.67 4.08
N LYS A 102 -14.65 -3.76 3.08
CA LYS A 102 -16.10 -3.51 3.21
C LYS A 102 -16.74 -4.43 4.25
N ALA A 103 -16.37 -5.71 4.27
CA ALA A 103 -16.97 -6.69 5.18
C ALA A 103 -16.72 -6.38 6.67
N TYR A 104 -15.69 -5.60 6.98
CA TYR A 104 -15.28 -5.26 8.34
C TYR A 104 -15.28 -3.74 8.63
N ASP A 105 -15.77 -2.91 7.70
CA ASP A 105 -15.72 -1.43 7.78
C ASP A 105 -14.32 -0.86 8.05
N VAL A 106 -13.31 -1.42 7.36
CA VAL A 106 -11.93 -0.91 7.42
C VAL A 106 -11.73 0.18 6.38
N SER A 107 -11.13 1.30 6.78
CA SER A 107 -10.83 2.41 5.87
C SER A 107 -9.51 2.21 5.11
N PHE A 108 -9.45 2.67 3.86
CA PHE A 108 -8.19 2.81 3.14
C PHE A 108 -7.42 4.04 3.62
N SER A 109 -6.15 3.84 3.93
CA SER A 109 -5.11 4.87 3.85
C SER A 109 -4.27 4.54 2.61
N LEU A 110 -4.53 5.20 1.49
CA LEU A 110 -3.78 4.92 0.26
C LEU A 110 -2.36 5.46 0.40
N GLY A 111 -1.40 4.54 0.50
CA GLY A 111 -0.02 4.83 0.91
C GLY A 111 0.80 5.50 -0.19
N ASP A 112 1.69 6.39 0.23
CA ASP A 112 2.59 7.18 -0.62
C ASP A 112 3.95 6.49 -0.80
N GLY A 113 3.94 5.33 -1.46
CA GLY A 113 5.12 4.50 -1.63
C GLY A 113 6.26 5.18 -2.38
N LEU A 114 5.98 6.15 -3.23
CA LEU A 114 6.91 6.97 -3.98
C LEU A 114 7.00 8.40 -3.44
N ARG A 115 6.69 8.66 -2.17
CA ARG A 115 6.97 9.96 -1.55
C ARG A 115 8.46 10.35 -1.67
N PRO A 116 8.79 11.65 -1.74
CA PRO A 116 10.17 12.11 -1.63
C PRO A 116 10.76 11.75 -0.26
N GLY A 117 12.08 11.66 -0.20
CA GLY A 117 12.84 11.53 1.06
C GLY A 117 13.74 12.72 1.35
N CYS A 118 13.77 13.69 0.43
CA CYS A 118 14.47 14.95 0.59
C CYS A 118 13.93 16.00 -0.38
N ALA A 119 14.23 17.27 -0.10
CA ALA A 119 13.73 18.40 -0.88
C ALA A 119 14.12 18.37 -2.38
N SER A 120 15.24 17.73 -2.76
CA SER A 120 15.61 17.62 -4.18
C SER A 120 14.73 16.66 -4.98
N ASP A 121 14.09 15.72 -4.30
CA ASP A 121 13.23 14.70 -4.92
C ASP A 121 11.75 15.10 -4.84
N ALA A 122 11.43 16.23 -4.19
CA ALA A 122 10.08 16.67 -3.94
C ALA A 122 9.38 17.13 -5.23
N ASN A 123 8.11 16.75 -5.35
CA ASN A 123 7.22 17.08 -6.46
C ASN A 123 7.72 16.56 -7.82
N ASP A 124 8.50 15.48 -7.80
CA ASP A 124 9.00 14.85 -9.02
C ASP A 124 7.92 14.02 -9.76
N GLU A 125 8.31 13.47 -10.90
CA GLU A 125 7.40 12.69 -11.74
C GLU A 125 6.90 11.42 -11.05
N ALA A 126 7.76 10.73 -10.28
CA ALA A 126 7.39 9.51 -9.57
C ALA A 126 6.31 9.76 -8.51
N GLN A 127 6.46 10.82 -7.71
CA GLN A 127 5.49 11.19 -6.69
C GLN A 127 4.12 11.50 -7.30
N PHE A 128 4.07 12.34 -8.35
CA PHE A 128 2.79 12.72 -8.95
C PHE A 128 2.18 11.62 -9.82
N ALA A 129 2.97 10.72 -10.38
CA ALA A 129 2.46 9.52 -11.05
C ALA A 129 1.70 8.64 -10.06
N GLU A 130 2.29 8.35 -8.89
CA GLU A 130 1.61 7.62 -7.83
C GLU A 130 0.34 8.35 -7.37
N LEU A 131 0.43 9.66 -7.08
CA LEU A 131 -0.71 10.45 -6.60
C LEU A 131 -1.94 10.39 -7.54
N ARG A 132 -1.72 10.45 -8.86
CA ARG A 132 -2.80 10.32 -9.84
C ARG A 132 -3.44 8.94 -9.78
N THR A 133 -2.63 7.88 -9.68
CA THR A 133 -3.13 6.51 -9.47
C THR A 133 -3.91 6.39 -8.17
N LEU A 134 -3.48 7.03 -7.07
CA LEU A 134 -4.26 7.00 -5.82
C LEU A 134 -5.64 7.67 -6.00
N GLY A 135 -5.73 8.71 -6.83
CA GLY A 135 -7.01 9.31 -7.22
C GLY A 135 -7.92 8.35 -7.99
N GLU A 136 -7.36 7.57 -8.93
CA GLU A 136 -8.10 6.53 -9.67
C GLU A 136 -8.58 5.41 -8.73
N LEU A 137 -7.69 4.91 -7.86
CA LEU A 137 -8.01 3.87 -6.87
C LEU A 137 -9.05 4.35 -5.85
N THR A 138 -9.04 5.63 -5.49
CA THR A 138 -10.09 6.24 -4.65
C THR A 138 -11.47 6.10 -5.31
N GLN A 139 -11.57 6.34 -6.62
CA GLN A 139 -12.84 6.15 -7.35
C GLN A 139 -13.29 4.68 -7.37
N VAL A 140 -12.34 3.73 -7.41
CA VAL A 140 -12.65 2.30 -7.30
C VAL A 140 -13.15 1.97 -5.90
N ALA A 141 -12.44 2.37 -4.86
CA ALA A 141 -12.83 2.12 -3.47
C ALA A 141 -14.24 2.67 -3.14
N TRP A 142 -14.56 3.87 -3.63
CA TRP A 142 -15.89 4.47 -3.46
C TRP A 142 -17.01 3.71 -4.17
N LYS A 143 -16.75 3.04 -5.30
CA LYS A 143 -17.75 2.16 -5.94
C LYS A 143 -18.08 0.93 -5.08
N HIS A 144 -17.16 0.52 -4.21
CA HIS A 144 -17.37 -0.56 -3.24
C HIS A 144 -17.88 -0.03 -1.88
N ASP A 145 -18.18 1.26 -1.74
CA ASP A 145 -18.55 1.92 -0.47
C ASP A 145 -17.46 1.83 0.62
N VAL A 146 -16.18 1.82 0.24
CA VAL A 146 -15.06 1.78 1.20
C VAL A 146 -14.52 3.18 1.46
N GLN A 147 -14.49 3.56 2.74
CA GLN A 147 -13.96 4.84 3.21
C GLN A 147 -12.48 4.98 2.83
N THR A 148 -12.05 6.14 2.34
CA THR A 148 -10.71 6.32 1.77
C THR A 148 -10.10 7.68 2.13
N MET A 149 -8.86 7.66 2.60
CA MET A 149 -7.96 8.81 2.72
C MET A 149 -6.66 8.56 1.92
N ILE A 150 -5.94 9.63 1.58
CA ILE A 150 -4.71 9.58 0.77
C ILE A 150 -3.53 10.08 1.61
N GLU A 151 -2.44 9.31 1.66
CA GLU A 151 -1.18 9.72 2.27
C GLU A 151 -0.37 10.64 1.33
N GLY A 152 0.57 11.43 1.86
CA GLY A 152 1.29 12.46 1.11
C GLY A 152 2.70 12.74 1.63
N PRO A 153 3.47 13.59 0.92
CA PRO A 153 4.95 13.64 0.91
C PRO A 153 5.69 13.94 2.22
N GLY A 154 7.03 13.73 2.16
CA GLY A 154 8.03 14.10 3.19
C GLY A 154 9.33 14.72 2.67
#